data_AF-V5GJV7-F1
#
_entry.id   AF-V5GJV7-F1
#
_cell.length_a   1.000
_cell.length_b   1.000
_cell.length_c   1.000
_cell.angle_alpha   90.00
_cell.angle_beta   90.00
_cell.angle_gamma   90.00
#
_symmetry.space_group_name_H-M   'P 1'
#
loop_
_entity.id
_entity.type
_entity.pdbx_description
1 polymer ?
#
loop_
_entity_poly.entity_id
_entity_poly.type
_entity_poly.pdbx_seq_one_letter_code
_entity_poly.pdbx_strand_id
1 'polypeptide(L)'
;QISPTIARLGITKLDEKNAQDLSIKKTIMHPEFDAKRVHNDIALIEVNEGIAFQGKTFPACLHFDYEVPTILTATGWGTNGSNSSSFSNALMEADLVSVSN
;
A
#
# COMPACT_ATOMS: atom_id res chain seq x y z
N GLN A 1 -1.73 -0.79 -19.58
CA GLN A 1 -1.79 -0.86 -18.10
C GLN A 1 -1.13 -2.14 -17.67
N ILE A 2 -0.05 -2.05 -16.87
CA ILE A 2 0.62 -3.22 -16.31
C ILE A 2 -0.18 -3.62 -15.06
N SER A 3 -0.66 -4.85 -15.01
CA SER A 3 -1.31 -5.38 -13.81
C SER A 3 -0.25 -6.02 -12.93
N PRO A 4 -0.29 -5.84 -11.61
CA PRO A 4 0.66 -6.47 -10.71
C PRO A 4 0.47 -8.00 -10.77
N THR A 5 1.58 -8.73 -10.63
CA THR A 5 1.59 -10.21 -10.65
C THR A 5 1.96 -10.81 -9.29
N ILE A 6 2.67 -10.06 -8.44
CA ILE A 6 3.15 -10.49 -7.14
C ILE A 6 2.81 -9.43 -6.09
N ALA A 7 2.35 -9.87 -4.92
CA ALA A 7 2.29 -9.08 -3.69
C ALA A 7 3.39 -9.58 -2.74
N ARG A 8 4.28 -8.68 -2.31
CA ARG A 8 5.36 -8.97 -1.36
C ARG A 8 5.01 -8.43 0.02
N LEU A 9 4.99 -9.29 1.03
CA LEU A 9 4.57 -8.97 2.39
C LEU A 9 5.69 -9.15 3.42
N GLY A 10 5.58 -8.43 4.54
CA GLY A 10 6.41 -8.65 5.73
C GLY A 10 7.84 -8.13 5.64
N ILE A 11 8.12 -7.15 4.78
CA ILE A 11 9.46 -6.57 4.61
C ILE A 11 9.57 -5.17 5.21
N THR A 12 10.76 -4.82 5.69
CA THR A 12 11.13 -3.44 6.08
C THR A 12 12.24 -2.88 5.19
N LYS A 13 12.97 -3.72 4.45
CA LYS A 13 13.90 -3.32 3.40
C LYS A 13 13.59 -4.00 2.07
N LEU A 14 13.80 -3.30 0.96
CA LEU A 14 13.49 -3.81 -0.39
C LEU A 14 14.35 -5.01 -0.79
N ASP A 15 15.55 -5.13 -0.22
CA ASP A 15 16.48 -6.25 -0.44
C ASP A 15 16.32 -7.40 0.57
N GLU A 16 15.29 -7.39 1.42
CA GLU A 16 15.01 -8.50 2.34
C GLU A 16 14.68 -9.79 1.57
N LYS A 17 15.41 -10.86 1.89
CA LYS A 17 15.25 -12.18 1.25
C LYS A 17 14.14 -13.02 1.87
N ASN A 18 13.77 -12.75 3.11
CA ASN A 18 12.78 -13.52 3.87
C ASN A 18 11.38 -12.93 3.74
N ALA A 19 11.02 -12.50 2.53
CA ALA A 19 9.72 -11.93 2.23
C ALA A 19 8.69 -13.03 1.92
N GLN A 20 7.41 -12.76 2.16
CA GLN A 20 6.33 -13.60 1.67
C GLN A 20 5.83 -13.06 0.33
N ASP A 21 6.20 -13.73 -0.76
CA ASP A 21 5.75 -13.40 -2.11
C ASP A 21 4.53 -14.24 -2.49
N LEU A 22 3.44 -13.57 -2.82
CA LEU A 22 2.16 -14.19 -3.17
C LEU A 22 1.79 -13.85 -4.60
N SER A 23 1.44 -14.87 -5.38
CA SER A 23 0.93 -14.67 -6.74
C SER A 23 -0.48 -14.07 -6.70
N ILE A 24 -0.71 -13.08 -7.55
CA ILE A 24 -2.02 -12.44 -7.69
C ILE A 24 -2.95 -13.32 -8.52
N LYS A 25 -4.11 -13.63 -7.96
CA LYS A 25 -5.19 -14.38 -8.61
C LYS A 25 -6.03 -13.49 -9.50
N LYS A 26 -6.43 -12.33 -8.97
CA LYS A 26 -7.33 -11.41 -9.67
C LYS A 26 -7.16 -9.99 -9.14
N THR A 27 -7.23 -9.02 -10.04
CA THR A 27 -7.41 -7.60 -9.73
C THR A 27 -8.85 -7.21 -10.00
N ILE A 28 -9.51 -6.59 -9.02
CA ILE A 28 -10.91 -6.16 -9.09
C ILE A 28 -10.90 -4.64 -9.02
N MET A 29 -11.03 -3.99 -10.19
CA MET A 29 -11.14 -2.54 -10.29
C MET A 29 -12.48 -2.06 -9.76
N HIS A 30 -12.52 -0.89 -9.13
CA HIS A 30 -13.79 -0.25 -8.81
C HIS A 30 -14.62 -0.07 -10.10
N PRO A 31 -15.90 -0.51 -10.13
CA PRO A 31 -16.70 -0.51 -11.36
C PRO A 31 -16.90 0.89 -11.96
N GLU A 32 -16.82 1.92 -11.12
CA GLU A 32 -16.98 3.33 -11.50
C GLU A 32 -15.65 4.11 -11.48
N PHE A 33 -14.51 3.44 -11.61
CA PHE A 33 -13.21 4.12 -11.71
C PHE A 33 -13.15 5.01 -12.96
N ASP A 34 -12.83 6.29 -12.77
CA ASP A 34 -12.64 7.27 -13.86
C ASP A 34 -11.21 7.82 -13.83
N ALA A 35 -10.36 7.28 -14.70
CA ALA A 35 -8.96 7.66 -14.81
C ALA A 35 -8.74 9.13 -15.19
N LYS A 36 -9.70 9.79 -15.85
CA LYS A 36 -9.56 11.22 -16.24
C LYS A 36 -9.79 12.15 -15.06
N ARG A 37 -10.69 11.77 -14.15
CA ARG A 37 -11.04 12.56 -12.97
C ARG A 37 -10.35 12.10 -11.69
N VAL A 38 -9.65 10.97 -11.75
CA VAL A 38 -9.08 10.28 -10.56
C VAL A 38 -10.18 10.01 -9.53
N HIS A 39 -11.38 9.68 -10.03
CA HIS A 39 -12.54 9.41 -9.19
C HIS A 39 -12.67 7.91 -8.96
N ASN A 40 -13.04 7.51 -7.74
CA ASN A 40 -13.09 6.13 -7.29
C ASN A 40 -11.77 5.37 -7.54
N ASP A 41 -10.64 6.01 -7.24
CA ASP A 41 -9.31 5.42 -7.39
C ASP A 41 -9.00 4.39 -6.29
N ILE A 42 -9.64 3.23 -6.42
CA ILE A 42 -9.51 2.09 -5.50
C ILE A 42 -9.67 0.77 -6.27
N ALA A 43 -8.96 -0.27 -5.84
CA ALA A 43 -9.07 -1.62 -6.36
C ALA A 43 -8.78 -2.66 -5.27
N LEU A 44 -9.28 -3.87 -5.46
CA LEU A 44 -8.96 -5.03 -4.61
C LEU A 44 -8.03 -5.99 -5.37
N ILE A 45 -7.10 -6.59 -4.63
CA ILE A 45 -6.21 -7.65 -5.12
C ILE A 45 -6.54 -8.94 -4.36
N GLU A 46 -6.96 -9.97 -5.09
CA GLU A 46 -7.11 -11.33 -4.56
C GLU A 46 -5.82 -12.10 -4.85
N VAL A 47 -5.21 -12.70 -3.82
CA VAL A 47 -4.03 -13.57 -3.94
C VAL A 47 -4.45 -15.04 -4.09
N ASN A 48 -3.59 -15.87 -4.70
CA ASN A 48 -3.87 -17.29 -4.94
C ASN A 48 -3.86 -18.15 -3.68
N GLU A 49 -3.14 -17.73 -2.64
CA GLU A 49 -2.89 -18.49 -1.43
C GLU A 49 -3.27 -17.69 -0.18
N GLY A 50 -3.59 -18.37 0.91
CA GLY A 50 -3.88 -17.73 2.19
C GLY A 50 -2.65 -17.00 2.76
N ILE A 51 -2.87 -15.82 3.33
CA ILE A 51 -1.79 -15.04 3.98
C ILE A 51 -1.50 -15.64 5.35
N ALA A 52 -0.23 -15.86 5.65
CA ALA A 52 0.20 -16.31 6.98
C ALA A 52 0.44 -15.09 7.87
N PHE A 53 -0.42 -14.87 8.86
CA PHE A 53 -0.27 -13.77 9.83
C PHE A 53 0.77 -14.12 10.89
N GLN A 54 2.03 -13.78 10.61
CA GLN A 54 3.15 -14.06 11.49
C GLN A 54 4.28 -13.05 11.31
N GLY A 55 5.09 -12.86 12.36
CA GLY A 55 6.25 -11.98 12.32
C GLY A 55 5.88 -10.51 12.07
N LYS A 56 6.07 -10.05 10.83
CA LYS A 56 5.80 -8.67 10.39
C LYS A 56 4.54 -8.54 9.51
N THR A 57 3.75 -9.60 9.38
CA THR A 57 2.59 -9.64 8.47
C THR A 57 1.29 -9.67 9.26
N PHE A 58 0.56 -8.55 9.26
CA PHE A 58 -0.77 -8.42 9.87
C PHE A 58 -1.67 -7.52 9.02
N PRO A 59 -3.00 -7.74 9.01
CA PRO A 59 -3.91 -6.89 8.28
C PRO A 59 -4.04 -5.51 8.94
N ALA A 60 -4.26 -4.48 8.13
CA ALA A 60 -4.68 -3.17 8.61
C ALA A 60 -6.19 -3.16 8.89
N CYS A 61 -6.62 -2.27 9.79
CA CYS A 61 -8.03 -2.03 10.04
C CYS A 61 -8.63 -1.16 8.93
N LEU A 62 -9.89 -1.42 8.55
CA LEU A 62 -10.67 -0.49 7.75
C LEU A 62 -11.34 0.54 8.64
N HIS A 63 -11.28 1.80 8.22
CA HIS A 63 -11.98 2.90 8.86
C HIS A 63 -13.38 3.03 8.29
N PHE A 64 -14.41 3.00 9.14
CA PHE A 64 -15.82 3.05 8.72
C PHE A 64 -16.51 4.36 9.09
N ASP A 65 -15.87 5.21 9.90
CA ASP A 65 -16.44 6.50 10.29
C ASP A 65 -16.20 7.55 9.20
N TYR A 66 -17.11 8.51 9.12
CA TYR A 66 -16.97 9.65 8.19
C TYR A 66 -15.91 10.65 8.66
N GLU A 67 -15.59 10.66 9.96
CA GLU A 67 -14.62 11.58 10.53
C GLU A 67 -13.20 11.07 10.28
N VAL A 68 -12.33 11.95 9.75
CA VAL A 68 -10.91 11.65 9.54
C VAL A 68 -10.14 11.95 10.83
N PRO A 69 -9.29 11.04 11.31
CA PRO A 69 -8.43 11.31 12.46
C PRO A 69 -7.52 12.52 12.26
N THR A 70 -7.28 13.28 13.32
CA THR A 70 -6.43 14.48 13.26
C THR A 70 -4.98 14.17 12.94
N ILE A 71 -4.48 13.05 13.47
CA ILE A 71 -3.10 12.59 13.28
C ILE A 71 -3.15 11.36 12.39
N LEU A 72 -2.34 11.38 11.33
CA LEU A 72 -2.23 10.32 10.35
C LEU A 72 -0.75 9.95 10.19
N THR A 73 -0.48 8.71 9.80
CA THR A 73 0.88 8.27 9.48
C THR A 73 0.90 7.79 8.04
N ALA A 74 1.84 8.32 7.24
CA ALA A 74 2.13 7.82 5.91
C ALA A 74 3.40 6.97 5.96
N THR A 75 3.36 5.77 5.38
CA THR A 75 4.50 4.84 5.34
C THR A 75 4.83 4.42 3.92
N GLY A 76 6.12 4.26 3.60
CA GLY A 76 6.55 3.72 2.31
C GLY A 76 8.06 3.79 2.09
N TRP A 77 8.50 3.28 0.94
CA TRP A 77 9.91 3.28 0.49
C TRP A 77 10.20 4.41 -0.52
N GLY A 78 9.53 5.55 -0.39
CA GLY A 78 9.55 6.66 -1.37
C GLY A 78 10.94 7.25 -1.67
N THR A 79 10.96 8.35 -2.42
CA THR A 79 12.21 9.04 -2.75
C THR A 79 12.74 9.81 -1.54
N ASN A 80 14.07 9.83 -1.35
CA ASN A 80 14.74 10.63 -0.32
C ASN A 80 14.80 12.14 -0.71
N GLY A 81 13.64 12.74 -0.98
CA GLY A 81 13.47 14.15 -1.34
C GLY A 81 13.11 14.40 -2.80
N SER A 82 12.81 15.66 -3.10
CA SER A 82 12.18 16.11 -4.36
C SER A 82 13.03 15.90 -5.62
N ASN A 83 14.34 15.66 -5.47
CA ASN A 83 15.31 15.54 -6.57
C ASN A 83 16.09 14.22 -6.59
N SER A 84 15.77 13.25 -5.72
CA SER A 84 16.46 11.95 -5.73
C SER A 84 15.70 10.95 -6.61
N SER A 85 16.38 10.37 -7.61
CA SER A 85 15.86 9.26 -8.41
C SER A 85 15.95 7.90 -7.71
N SER A 86 16.40 7.88 -6.45
CA SER A 86 16.62 6.66 -5.68
C SER A 86 15.61 6.53 -4.55
N PHE A 87 14.95 5.38 -4.50
CA PHE A 87 14.06 4.97 -3.43
C PHE A 87 14.85 4.64 -2.16
N SER A 88 14.26 4.90 -1.00
CA SER A 88 14.83 4.38 0.24
C SER A 88 14.81 2.85 0.23
N ASN A 89 15.94 2.22 0.56
CA ASN A 89 15.93 0.78 0.80
C ASN A 89 15.14 0.44 2.07
N ALA A 90 15.17 1.29 3.10
CA ALA A 90 14.44 1.07 4.36
C ALA A 90 13.04 1.71 4.31
N LEU A 91 12.07 1.07 4.95
CA LEU A 91 10.73 1.60 5.12
C LEU A 91 10.81 2.89 5.95
N MET A 92 10.14 3.93 5.47
CA MET A 92 10.06 5.22 6.15
C MET A 92 8.63 5.50 6.59
N GLU A 93 8.50 6.38 7.57
CA GLU A 93 7.23 6.90 8.08
C GLU A 93 7.29 8.43 8.22
N ALA A 94 6.13 9.07 8.12
CA ALA A 94 5.95 10.48 8.38
C ALA A 94 4.61 10.73 9.07
N ASP A 95 4.62 11.52 10.13
CA ASP A 95 3.41 11.98 10.81
C ASP A 95 2.83 13.19 10.08
N LEU A 96 1.52 13.15 9.88
CA LEU A 96 0.73 14.13 9.14
C LEU A 96 -0.42 14.62 10.00
N VAL A 97 -0.86 15.85 9.73
CA VAL A 97 -2.06 16.43 10.34
C VAL A 97 -3.13 16.57 9.27
N SER A 98 -4.33 16.07 9.56
CA SER A 98 -5.47 16.23 8.65
C SER A 98 -5.81 17.70 8.47
N VAL A 99 -6.08 18.12 7.23
CA VAL A 99 -6.58 19.46 6.93
C VAL A 99 -8.04 19.32 6.50
N SER A 100 -8.93 20.08 7.14
CA SER A 100 -10.33 20.15 6.73
C SER A 100 -10.46 20.82 5.36
N ASN A 101 -11.35 20.28 4.52
CA ASN A 101 -11.75 20.93 3.27
C ASN A 101 -12.52 22.24 3.49
#